data_AF-A0A933PHH3-F1
#
_entry.id   AF-A0A933PHH3-F1
#
_cell.length_a   1.000
_cell.length_b   1.000
_cell.length_c   1.000
_cell.angle_alpha   90.00
_cell.angle_beta   90.00
_cell.angle_gamma   90.00
#
_symmetry.space_group_name_H-M   'P 1'
#
loop_
_entity.id
_entity.type
_entity.pdbx_description
1 polymer ?
#
loop_
_entity_poly.entity_id
_entity_poly.type
_entity_poly.pdbx_seq_one_letter_code
_entity_poly.pdbx_strand_id
1 'polypeptide(L)'
;MVQAVSDQQPALVGASVTPATAALDLSLVDEHLDARLRAGLAEVEATLRAAVRQTDPLADDASRHLVSAGGKRVRPMLALLAAHLGDPDRREILDAATVVELTHLATLYHDDVMDSAPLRRGAPAAHEVWGNTVAILTGDLLFARASTIVAGLG
;
A
#
# COMPACT_ATOMS: atom_id res chain seq x y z
N MET A 1 15.92 -43.37 -2.42
CA MET A 1 15.26 -43.01 -3.68
C MET A 1 13.83 -42.61 -3.35
N VAL A 2 13.67 -41.39 -2.83
CA VAL A 2 12.37 -40.81 -2.46
C VAL A 2 11.91 -40.03 -3.68
N GLN A 3 10.81 -40.46 -4.29
CA GLN A 3 10.29 -39.87 -5.52
C GLN A 3 9.85 -38.43 -5.29
N ALA A 4 10.20 -37.58 -6.25
CA ALA A 4 9.88 -36.17 -6.31
C ALA A 4 8.37 -35.93 -6.18
N VAL A 5 7.99 -35.16 -5.17
CA VAL A 5 6.68 -34.51 -5.09
C VAL A 5 6.66 -33.48 -6.21
N SER A 6 5.74 -33.68 -7.14
CA SER A 6 5.50 -32.83 -8.30
C SER A 6 5.12 -31.41 -7.85
N ASP A 7 6.00 -30.44 -8.13
CA ASP A 7 5.73 -29.01 -8.02
C ASP A 7 4.62 -28.63 -9.01
N GLN A 8 3.38 -28.60 -8.54
CA GLN A 8 2.25 -28.03 -9.25
C GLN A 8 2.09 -26.58 -8.77
N GLN A 9 2.85 -25.67 -9.38
CA GLN A 9 2.56 -24.24 -9.30
C GLN A 9 1.20 -23.97 -9.97
N PRO A 10 0.22 -23.36 -9.27
CA PRO A 10 -1.02 -22.99 -9.93
C PRO A 10 -0.74 -21.84 -10.90
N ALA A 11 -1.18 -22.03 -12.15
CA ALA A 11 -1.05 -21.07 -13.22
C ALA A 11 -1.74 -19.74 -12.85
N LEU A 12 -0.96 -18.66 -12.81
CA LEU A 12 -1.47 -17.30 -12.70
C LEU A 12 -2.28 -16.99 -13.96
N VAL A 13 -3.60 -17.10 -13.85
CA VAL A 13 -4.55 -16.62 -14.86
C VAL A 13 -4.32 -15.13 -15.03
N GLY A 14 -3.92 -14.75 -16.24
CA GLY A 14 -3.73 -13.36 -16.64
C GLY A 14 -5.06 -12.59 -16.56
N ALA A 15 -5.31 -11.97 -15.41
CA ALA A 15 -6.26 -10.88 -15.31
C ALA A 15 -5.53 -9.61 -15.79
N SER A 16 -6.01 -9.04 -16.89
CA SER A 16 -5.61 -7.70 -17.34
C SER A 16 -5.96 -6.70 -16.23
N VAL A 17 -4.97 -6.32 -15.42
CA VAL A 17 -5.14 -5.29 -14.38
C VAL A 17 -5.12 -3.93 -15.05
N THR A 18 -6.30 -3.41 -15.36
CA THR A 18 -6.50 -1.98 -15.62
C THR A 18 -6.02 -1.21 -14.39
N PRO A 19 -5.19 -0.16 -14.51
CA PRO A 19 -4.73 0.57 -13.33
C PRO A 19 -5.93 1.28 -12.71
N ALA A 20 -6.43 0.73 -11.59
CA ALA A 20 -7.50 1.34 -10.82
C ALA A 20 -6.93 2.54 -10.06
N THR A 21 -6.85 3.68 -10.74
CA THR A 21 -6.83 4.98 -10.08
C THR A 21 -8.25 5.24 -9.54
N ALA A 22 -8.66 4.46 -8.54
CA ALA A 22 -9.88 4.74 -7.77
C ALA A 22 -9.61 5.89 -6.79
N ALA A 23 -9.18 7.03 -7.33
CA ALA A 23 -9.17 8.28 -6.60
C ALA A 23 -10.63 8.59 -6.21
N LEU A 24 -10.87 9.12 -5.01
CA LEU A 24 -12.16 9.70 -4.72
C LEU A 24 -12.48 10.72 -5.82
N ASP A 25 -13.65 10.59 -6.43
CA ASP A 25 -14.20 11.62 -7.30
C ASP A 25 -14.70 12.77 -6.43
N LEU A 26 -13.75 13.51 -5.89
CA LEU A 26 -13.98 14.84 -5.37
C LEU A 26 -13.77 15.76 -6.55
N SER A 27 -14.82 16.01 -7.33
CA SER A 27 -14.84 17.19 -8.18
C SER A 27 -14.78 18.40 -7.26
N LEU A 28 -13.58 18.77 -6.82
CA LEU A 28 -13.39 19.91 -5.94
C LEU A 28 -13.83 21.15 -6.71
N VAL A 29 -14.48 22.07 -5.99
CA VAL A 29 -14.96 23.32 -6.57
C VAL A 29 -13.79 24.18 -7.10
N ASP A 30 -12.58 23.95 -6.57
CA ASP A 30 -11.34 24.57 -7.00
C ASP A 30 -10.51 23.61 -7.87
N GLU A 31 -10.43 23.91 -9.17
CA GLU A 31 -9.67 23.13 -10.16
C GLU A 31 -8.16 23.14 -9.91
N HIS A 32 -7.62 24.24 -9.35
CA HIS A 32 -6.18 24.34 -9.08
C HIS A 32 -5.79 23.44 -7.89
N LEU A 33 -6.60 23.46 -6.83
CA LEU A 33 -6.42 22.58 -5.69
C LEU A 33 -6.56 21.10 -6.09
N ASP A 34 -7.56 20.77 -6.92
CA ASP A 34 -7.73 19.41 -7.44
C ASP A 34 -6.49 18.93 -8.20
N ALA A 35 -5.98 19.75 -9.13
CA ALA A 35 -4.78 19.42 -9.89
C ALA A 35 -3.55 19.19 -8.98
N ARG A 36 -3.37 20.04 -7.96
CA ARG A 36 -2.28 19.89 -6.99
C ARG A 36 -2.39 18.61 -6.17
N LEU A 37 -3.58 18.29 -5.66
CA LEU A 37 -3.79 17.09 -4.86
C LEU A 37 -3.62 15.82 -5.70
N ARG A 38 -4.07 15.82 -6.96
CA ARG A 38 -3.85 14.70 -7.89
C ARG A 38 -2.37 14.47 -8.17
N ALA A 39 -1.60 15.54 -8.39
CA ALA A 39 -0.16 15.45 -8.56
C ALA A 39 0.52 14.89 -7.30
N GLY A 40 0.22 15.44 -6.13
CA GLY A 40 0.76 14.95 -4.86
C GLY A 40 0.40 13.49 -4.57
N LEU A 41 -0.83 13.06 -4.87
CA LEU A 41 -1.24 11.66 -4.75
C LEU A 41 -0.48 10.74 -5.70
N ALA A 42 -0.20 11.18 -6.92
CA ALA A 42 0.61 10.41 -7.86
C ALA A 42 2.05 10.21 -7.36
N GLU A 43 2.63 11.25 -6.75
CA GLU A 43 3.95 11.17 -6.12
C GLU A 43 3.95 10.25 -4.91
N VAL A 44 2.96 10.37 -4.01
CA VAL A 44 2.80 9.46 -2.86
C VAL A 44 2.68 8.01 -3.33
N GLU A 45 1.91 7.75 -4.39
CA GLU A 45 1.76 6.41 -4.93
C GLU A 45 3.08 5.85 -5.50
N ALA A 46 3.89 6.70 -6.13
CA ALA A 46 5.24 6.32 -6.58
C ALA A 46 6.15 5.98 -5.38
N THR A 47 6.13 6.79 -4.32
CA THR A 47 6.91 6.57 -3.09
C THR A 47 6.45 5.31 -2.36
N LEU A 48 5.14 5.06 -2.25
CA LEU A 48 4.59 3.82 -1.68
C LEU A 48 5.10 2.59 -2.42
N ARG A 49 5.01 2.60 -3.76
CA ARG A 49 5.52 1.50 -4.59
C ARG A 49 7.01 1.29 -4.47
N ALA A 50 7.78 2.35 -4.21
CA ALA A 50 9.22 2.24 -3.94
C ALA A 50 9.49 1.69 -2.53
N ALA A 51 8.74 2.12 -1.53
CA ALA A 51 8.94 1.73 -0.13
C ALA A 51 8.67 0.24 0.12
N VAL A 52 7.72 -0.36 -0.58
CA VAL A 52 7.35 -1.77 -0.38
C VAL A 52 8.23 -2.78 -1.12
N ARG A 53 9.18 -2.34 -1.95
CA ARG A 53 10.05 -3.26 -2.69
C ARG A 53 11.01 -3.97 -1.76
N GLN A 54 11.25 -5.26 -2.02
CA GLN A 54 12.19 -6.09 -1.28
C GLN A 54 13.06 -6.91 -2.25
N THR A 55 14.24 -7.33 -1.77
CA THR A 55 15.13 -8.21 -2.52
C THR A 55 14.68 -9.68 -2.43
N ASP A 56 14.12 -10.06 -1.29
CA ASP A 56 13.55 -11.40 -1.11
C ASP A 56 12.23 -11.53 -1.88
N PRO A 57 12.06 -12.54 -2.76
CA PRO A 57 10.88 -12.66 -3.61
C PRO A 57 9.56 -12.80 -2.83
N LEU A 58 9.56 -13.59 -1.75
CA LEU A 58 8.36 -13.81 -0.94
C LEU A 58 7.95 -12.51 -0.25
N ALA A 59 8.91 -11.81 0.35
CA ALA A 59 8.65 -10.52 0.99
C ALA A 59 8.21 -9.44 -0.01
N ASP A 60 8.77 -9.44 -1.23
CA ASP A 60 8.40 -8.49 -2.29
C ASP A 60 6.95 -8.72 -2.76
N ASP A 61 6.59 -9.97 -3.06
CA ASP A 61 5.22 -10.32 -3.46
C ASP A 61 4.22 -10.02 -2.36
N ALA A 62 4.50 -10.48 -1.14
CA ALA A 62 3.61 -10.29 0.01
C ALA A 62 3.42 -8.80 0.33
N SER A 63 4.49 -7.99 0.31
CA SER A 63 4.42 -6.55 0.62
C SER A 63 3.69 -5.72 -0.45
N ARG A 64 3.79 -6.13 -1.72
CA ARG A 64 3.14 -5.45 -2.84
C ARG A 64 1.66 -5.76 -2.97
N HIS A 65 1.19 -6.87 -2.40
CA HIS A 65 -0.16 -7.38 -2.59
C HIS A 65 -1.26 -6.33 -2.31
N LEU A 66 -1.31 -5.78 -1.09
CA LEU A 66 -2.34 -4.78 -0.74
C LEU A 66 -2.11 -3.40 -1.38
N VAL A 67 -0.86 -3.04 -1.68
CA VAL A 67 -0.55 -1.79 -2.41
C VAL A 67 -1.12 -1.87 -3.83
N SER A 68 -0.89 -3.00 -4.50
CA SER A 68 -1.27 -3.26 -5.89
C SER A 68 -2.76 -3.53 -6.06
N ALA A 69 -3.42 -4.07 -5.02
CA ALA A 69 -4.88 -4.15 -4.94
C ALA A 69 -5.57 -2.77 -4.98
N GLY A 70 -4.81 -1.68 -4.96
CA GLY A 70 -5.30 -0.31 -5.05
C GLY A 70 -6.02 0.09 -3.77
N GLY A 71 -6.68 1.24 -3.78
CA GLY A 71 -7.42 1.76 -2.64
C GLY A 71 -7.87 3.20 -2.90
N LYS A 72 -8.76 3.70 -2.06
CA LYS A 72 -9.32 5.05 -2.22
C LYS A 72 -8.32 6.17 -1.91
N ARG A 73 -7.18 5.85 -1.25
CA ARG A 73 -6.14 6.79 -0.82
C ARG A 73 -6.65 8.03 -0.07
N VAL A 74 -7.73 7.86 0.71
CA VAL A 74 -8.34 8.94 1.52
C VAL A 74 -7.31 9.54 2.49
N ARG A 75 -6.50 8.70 3.14
CA ARG A 75 -5.61 9.15 4.22
C ARG A 75 -4.45 10.01 3.68
N PRO A 76 -3.69 9.59 2.65
CA PRO A 76 -2.75 10.48 1.96
C PRO A 76 -3.37 11.78 1.48
N MET A 77 -4.56 11.72 0.89
CA MET A 77 -5.25 12.90 0.38
C MET A 77 -5.57 13.90 1.48
N LEU A 78 -6.02 13.42 2.66
CA LEU A 78 -6.27 14.28 3.82
C LEU A 78 -4.98 14.90 4.35
N ALA A 79 -3.86 14.16 4.37
CA ALA A 79 -2.56 14.70 4.77
C ALA A 79 -2.09 15.81 3.82
N LEU A 80 -2.19 15.59 2.50
CA LEU A 80 -1.86 16.58 1.47
C LEU A 80 -2.76 17.82 1.59
N LEU A 81 -4.08 17.61 1.76
CA LEU A 81 -5.03 18.71 1.92
C LEU A 81 -4.75 19.53 3.18
N ALA A 82 -4.46 18.87 4.31
CA ALA A 82 -4.15 19.55 5.56
C ALA A 82 -2.90 20.45 5.45
N ALA A 83 -1.93 20.09 4.60
CA ALA A 83 -0.75 20.89 4.38
C ALA A 83 -1.02 22.27 3.75
N HIS A 84 -2.16 22.43 3.04
CA HIS A 84 -2.59 23.74 2.54
C HIS A 84 -3.01 24.72 3.64
N LEU A 85 -3.16 24.27 4.89
CA LEU A 85 -3.31 25.16 6.05
C LEU A 85 -1.96 25.76 6.51
N GLY A 86 -0.85 25.22 6.02
CA GLY A 86 0.51 25.69 6.29
C GLY A 86 1.27 25.96 4.99
N ASP A 87 2.47 25.39 4.87
CA ASP A 87 3.27 25.45 3.64
C ASP A 87 3.13 24.13 2.86
N PRO A 88 2.28 24.09 1.80
CA PRO A 88 2.01 22.88 1.04
C PRO A 88 3.15 22.45 0.10
N ASP A 89 4.22 23.25 -0.03
CA ASP A 89 5.33 22.97 -0.94
C ASP A 89 6.50 22.25 -0.24
N ARG A 90 6.36 21.98 1.07
CA ARG A 90 7.33 21.18 1.84
C ARG A 90 7.37 19.74 1.36
N ARG A 91 8.57 19.27 0.99
CA ARG A 91 8.80 17.90 0.51
C ARG A 91 8.41 16.84 1.55
N GLU A 92 8.57 17.17 2.82
CA GLU A 92 8.24 16.33 3.98
C GLU A 92 6.76 15.92 4.03
N ILE A 93 5.88 16.67 3.38
CA ILE A 93 4.45 16.34 3.33
C ILE A 93 4.22 15.05 2.55
N LEU A 94 4.96 14.83 1.46
CA LEU A 94 4.86 13.61 0.66
C LEU A 94 5.29 12.39 1.48
N ASP A 95 6.38 12.54 2.23
CA ASP A 95 6.89 11.51 3.13
C ASP A 95 5.89 11.23 4.25
N ALA A 96 5.31 12.26 4.87
CA ALA A 96 4.27 12.11 5.88
C ALA A 96 3.01 11.40 5.34
N ALA A 97 2.52 11.80 4.16
CA ALA A 97 1.38 11.17 3.51
C ALA A 97 1.66 9.70 3.16
N THR A 98 2.89 9.38 2.74
CA THR A 98 3.35 8.01 2.49
C THR A 98 3.37 7.20 3.78
N VAL A 99 3.93 7.73 4.86
CA VAL A 99 3.99 7.08 6.18
C VAL A 99 2.59 6.73 6.69
N VAL A 100 1.64 7.65 6.52
CA VAL A 100 0.25 7.44 6.93
C VAL A 100 -0.38 6.26 6.19
N GLU A 101 -0.18 6.13 4.87
CA GLU A 101 -0.73 5.00 4.11
C GLU A 101 0.05 3.69 4.35
N LEU A 102 1.37 3.72 4.52
CA LEU A 102 2.13 2.52 4.91
C LEU A 102 1.66 1.98 6.26
N THR A 103 1.45 2.87 7.23
CA THR A 103 0.91 2.50 8.54
C THR A 103 -0.48 1.90 8.40
N HIS A 104 -1.35 2.50 7.58
CA HIS A 104 -2.66 1.93 7.30
C HIS A 104 -2.58 0.54 6.64
N LEU A 105 -1.69 0.35 5.67
CA LEU A 105 -1.51 -0.95 5.02
C LEU A 105 -1.04 -1.99 6.03
N ALA A 106 -0.06 -1.65 6.87
CA ALA A 106 0.41 -2.54 7.94
C ALA A 106 -0.73 -3.01 8.84
N THR A 107 -1.59 -2.09 9.30
CA THR A 107 -2.74 -2.49 10.14
C THR A 107 -3.70 -3.41 9.39
N LEU A 108 -3.93 -3.21 8.08
CA LEU A 108 -4.80 -4.12 7.31
C LEU A 108 -4.26 -5.55 7.25
N TYR A 109 -2.94 -5.75 7.15
CA TYR A 109 -2.36 -7.11 7.19
C TYR A 109 -2.64 -7.78 8.53
N HIS A 110 -2.48 -7.05 9.63
CA HIS A 110 -2.74 -7.57 10.97
C HIS A 110 -4.24 -7.80 11.20
N ASP A 111 -5.09 -6.85 10.82
CA ASP A 111 -6.54 -6.93 10.93
C ASP A 111 -7.09 -8.13 10.15
N ASP A 112 -6.63 -8.34 8.91
CA ASP A 112 -7.07 -9.48 8.09
C ASP A 112 -6.82 -10.83 8.79
N VAL A 113 -5.66 -10.97 9.46
CA VAL A 113 -5.31 -12.17 10.23
C VAL A 113 -6.17 -12.28 11.49
N MET A 114 -6.33 -11.19 12.24
CA MET A 114 -7.11 -11.16 13.49
C MET A 114 -8.59 -11.46 13.24
N ASP A 115 -9.14 -10.95 12.14
CA ASP A 115 -10.54 -11.11 11.76
C ASP A 115 -10.80 -12.40 10.97
N SER A 116 -9.76 -13.15 10.59
CA SER A 116 -9.85 -14.31 9.68
C SER A 116 -10.62 -13.96 8.39
N ALA A 117 -10.35 -12.77 7.85
CA ALA A 117 -11.08 -12.23 6.70
C ALA A 117 -10.58 -12.85 5.39
N PRO A 118 -11.39 -13.60 4.62
CA PRO A 118 -10.89 -14.32 3.45
C PRO A 118 -10.55 -13.40 2.26
N LEU A 119 -11.14 -12.19 2.22
CA LEU A 119 -11.01 -11.25 1.10
C LEU A 119 -10.72 -9.83 1.59
N ARG A 120 -9.88 -9.12 0.84
CA ARG A 120 -9.61 -7.69 1.00
C ARG A 120 -9.59 -7.01 -0.37
N ARG A 121 -10.43 -5.97 -0.52
CA ARG A 121 -10.56 -5.19 -1.78
C ARG A 121 -10.83 -6.07 -3.02
N GLY A 122 -11.54 -7.18 -2.84
CA GLY A 122 -11.87 -8.12 -3.93
C GLY A 122 -10.74 -9.10 -4.28
N ALA A 123 -9.57 -9.01 -3.64
CA ALA A 123 -8.49 -9.98 -3.72
C ALA A 123 -8.49 -10.89 -2.47
N PRO A 124 -7.92 -12.11 -2.54
CA PRO A 124 -7.64 -12.92 -1.35
C PRO A 124 -6.84 -12.12 -0.32
N ALA A 125 -7.18 -12.24 0.96
CA ALA A 125 -6.36 -11.63 2.01
C ALA A 125 -4.96 -12.28 2.03
N ALA A 126 -3.95 -11.54 2.50
CA ALA A 126 -2.56 -12.02 2.45
C ALA A 126 -2.35 -13.35 3.21
N HIS A 127 -3.08 -13.54 4.32
CA HIS A 127 -2.96 -14.76 5.11
C HIS A 127 -3.58 -15.99 4.44
N GLU A 128 -4.53 -15.80 3.53
CA GLU A 128 -5.08 -16.90 2.71
C GLU A 128 -4.07 -17.38 1.66
N VAL A 129 -3.20 -16.48 1.18
CA VAL A 129 -2.22 -16.79 0.12
C VAL A 129 -0.91 -17.33 0.70
N TRP A 130 -0.39 -16.68 1.75
CA TRP A 130 0.94 -16.96 2.30
C TRP A 130 0.94 -17.47 3.75
N GLY A 131 -0.24 -17.59 4.37
CA GLY A 131 -0.40 -18.00 5.76
C GLY A 131 -0.25 -16.85 6.77
N ASN A 132 -0.74 -17.09 7.98
CA ASN A 132 -0.80 -16.08 9.05
C ASN A 132 0.57 -15.49 9.39
N THR A 133 1.61 -16.32 9.52
CA THR A 133 2.95 -15.86 9.90
C THR A 133 3.52 -14.87 8.89
N VAL A 134 3.41 -15.18 7.59
CA VAL A 134 3.92 -14.29 6.54
C VAL A 134 3.12 -12.99 6.51
N ALA A 135 1.79 -13.05 6.65
CA ALA A 135 0.95 -11.87 6.71
C ALA A 135 1.32 -10.94 7.90
N ILE A 136 1.51 -11.50 9.10
CA ILE A 136 1.91 -10.74 10.29
C ILE A 136 3.27 -10.07 10.07
N LEU A 137 4.28 -10.84 9.65
CA LEU A 137 5.64 -10.32 9.42
C LEU A 137 5.69 -9.29 8.29
N THR A 138 4.82 -9.42 7.28
CA THR A 138 4.67 -8.41 6.22
C THR A 138 4.10 -7.12 6.79
N GLY A 139 3.09 -7.19 7.65
CA GLY A 139 2.59 -6.02 8.38
C GLY A 139 3.68 -5.33 9.20
N ASP A 140 4.47 -6.10 9.96
CA ASP A 140 5.59 -5.59 10.75
C ASP A 140 6.66 -4.92 9.88
N LEU A 141 6.99 -5.53 8.74
CA LEU A 141 7.93 -4.99 7.77
C LEU A 141 7.47 -3.64 7.19
N LEU A 142 6.19 -3.53 6.82
CA LEU A 142 5.61 -2.28 6.33
C LEU A 142 5.63 -1.19 7.42
N PHE A 143 5.34 -1.56 8.67
CA PHE A 143 5.40 -0.63 9.80
C PHE A 143 6.84 -0.19 10.12
N ALA A 144 7.81 -1.09 10.04
CA ALA A 144 9.23 -0.75 10.17
C ALA A 144 9.71 0.17 9.04
N ARG A 145 9.22 -0.03 7.82
CA ARG A 145 9.49 0.87 6.69
C ARG A 145 8.89 2.26 6.91
N ALA A 146 7.65 2.33 7.39
CA ALA A 146 7.03 3.61 7.77
C ALA A 146 7.85 4.33 8.85
N SER A 147 8.31 3.59 9.86
CA SER A 147 9.18 4.11 10.93
C SER A 147 10.52 4.64 10.40
N THR A 148 11.08 4.02 9.37
CA THR A 148 12.33 4.50 8.74
C THR A 148 12.12 5.85 8.05
N ILE A 149 11.00 6.01 7.34
CA ILE A 149 10.68 7.26 6.64
C ILE A 149 10.38 8.37 7.66
N VAL A 150 9.57 8.09 8.68
CA VAL A 150 9.19 9.09 9.68
C VAL A 150 10.39 9.59 10.49
N ALA A 151 11.39 8.74 10.74
CA ALA A 151 12.63 9.15 11.41
C ALA A 151 13.43 10.20 10.61
N GLY A 152 13.21 10.31 9.30
CA GLY A 152 13.80 11.36 8.46
C GLY A 152 13.12 12.73 8.59
N LEU A 153 11.95 12.80 9.26
CA LEU A 153 11.15 14.03 9.38
C LEU A 153 11.52 14.90 10.59
N GLY A 154 12.38 14.42 11.48
CA GLY A 154 12.83 15.11 12.70
C GLY A 154 12.46 14.40 13.98
#